data_AF-A0A7X9ZE33-F1
#
_entry.id   AF-A0A7X9ZE33-F1
#
_cell.length_a   1.000
_cell.length_b   1.000
_cell.length_c   1.000
_cell.angle_alpha   90.00
_cell.angle_beta   90.00
_cell.angle_gamma   90.00
#
_symmetry.space_group_name_H-M   'P 1'
#
loop_
_entity.id
_entity.type
_entity.pdbx_description
1 polymer ?
#
loop_
_entity_poly.entity_id
_entity_poly.type
_entity_poly.pdbx_seq_one_letter_code
_entity_poly.pdbx_strand_id
1 'polypeptide(L)'
;MQGQGVQAQAAPRAYPYPIKAGLSGLVKISGGDAQRVTVRVGNGPEQQLGRFDDEEVDQMASVDIDHDGYRDLVLGQSGGGTQLITRLFLYRPASGAFQEIQHPDKTSPCRAFVNPVFDDKQARISVGCRYGAASNGAEEYVLRPDGTVHATSWSTQALFGLDDAPAELTYHFREDGSTARIDIEGEGSPLEDGTVPVSKLDLYDTPDVNARPAMTAAEGEHLDVVAIRPQDWLQVRYASKTAGNVLKWVRYGDLRVDKHHLPAHPPQGGLELELADTLADWSGEDGGTFLLSVANRGEAPVQLKAPRVWLLLTNAQGDRIVHPLYSREGDTLHPANPLGFARDAVVWRPDEDGKPAYMVNDNGYGSVPFLPALAPGKYRAAAVVTDPGNLAQPIVSNAIGFDYPLPKRPPAPQ
;
A
#
# COMPACT_ATOMS: atom_id res chain seq x y z
N MET A 1 16.18 -56.83 0.73
CA MET A 1 16.19 -56.16 2.04
C MET A 1 16.25 -54.66 1.80
N GLN A 2 15.11 -53.99 1.78
CA GLN A 2 15.01 -52.53 1.89
C GLN A 2 14.42 -52.27 3.27
N GLY A 3 15.22 -51.63 4.14
CA GLY A 3 14.77 -51.23 5.46
C GLY A 3 13.75 -50.09 5.32
N GLN A 4 12.49 -50.39 5.61
CA GLN A 4 11.50 -49.37 5.91
C GLN A 4 11.95 -48.67 7.20
N GLY A 5 12.42 -47.43 7.07
CA GLY A 5 12.59 -46.55 8.21
C GLY A 5 11.22 -46.30 8.83
N VAL A 6 10.97 -46.92 9.98
CA VAL A 6 9.83 -46.59 10.83
C VAL A 6 10.12 -45.19 11.37
N GLN A 7 9.56 -44.15 10.76
CA GLN A 7 9.46 -42.85 11.43
C GLN A 7 8.70 -43.08 12.73
N ALA A 8 9.38 -42.92 13.86
CA ALA A 8 8.78 -43.05 15.17
C ALA A 8 7.67 -42.01 15.29
N GLN A 9 6.41 -42.46 15.32
CA GLN A 9 5.29 -41.60 15.64
C GLN A 9 5.51 -41.05 17.05
N ALA A 10 5.56 -39.72 17.19
CA ALA A 10 5.62 -39.08 18.49
C ALA A 10 4.45 -39.59 19.35
N ALA A 11 4.74 -39.95 20.61
CA ALA A 11 3.71 -40.44 21.52
C ALA A 11 2.64 -39.36 21.73
N PRO A 12 1.34 -39.73 21.78
CA PRO A 12 0.27 -38.76 22.00
C PRO A 12 0.49 -37.99 23.31
N ARG A 13 0.41 -36.65 23.21
CA ARG A 13 0.54 -35.74 24.36
C ARG A 13 -0.86 -35.36 24.83
N ALA A 14 -1.12 -35.46 26.13
CA ALA A 14 -2.43 -35.17 26.72
C ALA A 14 -2.31 -34.07 27.77
N TYR A 15 -3.11 -33.03 27.62
CA TYR A 15 -3.04 -31.82 28.46
C TYR A 15 -4.40 -31.55 29.10
N PRO A 16 -4.49 -31.55 30.45
CA PRO A 16 -5.70 -31.13 31.13
C PRO A 16 -5.89 -29.62 30.96
N TYR A 17 -7.14 -29.19 30.87
CA TYR A 17 -7.52 -27.82 30.54
C TYR A 17 -8.73 -27.38 31.39
N PRO A 18 -8.67 -26.27 32.15
CA PRO A 18 -9.81 -25.80 32.93
C PRO A 18 -10.82 -25.04 32.05
N ILE A 19 -12.11 -25.34 32.16
CA ILE A 19 -13.18 -24.57 31.48
C ILE A 19 -13.88 -23.67 32.50
N LYS A 20 -14.36 -24.25 33.60
CA LYS A 20 -14.89 -23.52 34.76
C LYS A 20 -14.78 -24.38 36.02
N ALA A 21 -15.13 -23.83 37.18
CA ALA A 21 -15.17 -24.61 38.41
C ALA A 21 -16.02 -25.90 38.23
N GLY A 22 -15.42 -27.06 38.49
CA GLY A 22 -16.07 -28.37 38.33
C GLY A 22 -16.19 -28.90 36.89
N LEU A 23 -15.64 -28.19 35.89
CA LEU A 23 -15.67 -28.61 34.48
C LEU A 23 -14.29 -28.42 33.83
N SER A 24 -13.71 -29.52 33.34
CA SER A 24 -12.40 -29.52 32.68
C SER A 24 -12.44 -30.28 31.35
N GLY A 25 -11.57 -29.90 30.43
CA GLY A 25 -11.26 -30.63 29.20
C GLY A 25 -9.96 -31.41 29.30
N LEU A 26 -9.78 -32.35 28.38
CA LEU A 26 -8.51 -33.02 28.08
C LEU A 26 -8.24 -32.85 26.58
N VAL A 27 -7.20 -32.09 26.25
CA VAL A 27 -6.71 -31.93 24.88
C VAL A 27 -5.71 -33.04 24.59
N LYS A 28 -5.86 -33.73 23.47
CA LYS A 28 -4.90 -34.74 22.99
C LYS A 28 -4.32 -34.30 21.66
N ILE A 29 -3.00 -34.34 21.56
CA ILE A 29 -2.24 -34.05 20.36
C ILE A 29 -1.55 -35.33 19.94
N SER A 30 -1.81 -35.77 18.71
CA SER A 30 -1.33 -37.06 18.18
C SER A 30 -0.85 -36.91 16.75
N GLY A 31 0.05 -37.81 16.31
CA GLY A 31 0.69 -37.69 15.00
C GLY A 31 2.08 -37.06 15.10
N GLY A 32 2.92 -37.31 14.08
CA GLY A 32 4.23 -36.68 13.93
C GLY A 32 4.09 -35.32 13.26
N ASP A 33 4.57 -35.22 12.02
CA ASP A 33 4.60 -33.97 11.25
C ASP A 33 3.21 -33.36 10.96
N ALA A 34 2.17 -34.20 10.85
CA ALA A 34 0.78 -33.76 10.72
C ALA A 34 0.03 -34.04 12.03
N GLN A 35 -0.05 -33.04 12.90
CA GLN A 35 -0.64 -33.20 14.23
C GLN A 35 -2.17 -33.11 14.17
N ARG A 36 -2.83 -34.14 14.70
CA ARG A 36 -4.27 -34.15 14.94
C ARG A 36 -4.53 -33.79 16.40
N VAL A 37 -5.36 -32.77 16.59
CA VAL A 37 -5.79 -32.34 17.91
C VAL A 37 -7.24 -32.72 18.15
N THR A 38 -7.50 -33.38 19.27
CA THR A 38 -8.84 -33.67 19.77
C THR A 38 -9.01 -33.15 21.20
N VAL A 39 -10.25 -32.90 21.60
CA VAL A 39 -10.60 -32.45 22.95
C VAL A 39 -11.76 -33.27 23.48
N ARG A 40 -11.73 -33.58 24.77
CA ARG A 40 -12.86 -34.20 25.48
C ARG A 40 -13.20 -33.38 26.71
N VAL A 41 -14.45 -32.94 26.83
CA VAL A 41 -14.94 -32.14 27.97
C VAL A 41 -15.64 -33.03 28.99
N GLY A 42 -15.14 -33.04 30.23
CA GLY A 42 -15.62 -33.93 31.29
C GLY A 42 -15.64 -35.39 30.83
N ASN A 43 -16.81 -36.03 30.97
CA ASN A 43 -17.08 -37.39 30.49
C ASN A 43 -17.80 -37.41 29.12
N GLY A 44 -17.80 -36.29 28.39
CA GLY A 44 -18.42 -36.15 27.08
C GLY A 44 -17.68 -36.90 25.96
N PRO A 45 -18.21 -36.85 24.73
CA PRO A 45 -17.54 -37.41 23.57
C PRO A 45 -16.24 -36.67 23.26
N GLU A 46 -15.34 -37.36 22.56
CA GLU A 46 -14.15 -36.73 21.99
C GLU A 46 -14.52 -35.96 20.71
N GLN A 47 -14.10 -34.70 20.62
CA GLN A 47 -14.29 -33.82 19.48
C GLN A 47 -12.95 -33.61 18.76
N GLN A 48 -12.95 -33.66 17.43
CA GLN A 48 -11.80 -33.26 16.64
C GLN A 48 -11.79 -31.74 16.43
N LEU A 49 -10.68 -31.08 16.78
CA LEU A 49 -10.51 -29.63 16.60
C LEU A 49 -9.86 -29.29 15.24
N GLY A 50 -9.00 -30.17 14.73
CA GLY A 50 -8.43 -30.00 13.40
C GLY A 50 -7.11 -30.73 13.20
N ARG A 51 -6.48 -30.42 12.07
CA ARG A 51 -5.09 -30.76 11.76
C ARG A 51 -4.22 -29.51 11.83
N PHE A 52 -2.96 -29.73 12.19
CA PHE A 52 -1.91 -28.73 12.32
C PHE A 52 -0.73 -29.31 11.53
N ASP A 53 -0.56 -28.86 10.30
CA ASP A 53 0.31 -29.49 9.30
C ASP A 53 1.61 -28.71 9.05
N ASP A 54 1.72 -27.50 9.61
CA ASP A 54 2.88 -26.62 9.42
C ASP A 54 3.99 -26.93 10.44
N GLU A 55 3.67 -26.82 11.74
CA GLU A 55 4.62 -26.97 12.84
C GLU A 55 3.99 -27.64 14.07
N GLU A 56 4.83 -28.00 15.04
CA GLU A 56 4.37 -28.58 16.30
C GLU A 56 3.50 -27.60 17.08
N VAL A 57 2.34 -28.08 17.56
CA VAL A 57 1.57 -27.38 18.58
C VAL A 57 2.37 -27.45 19.88
N ASP A 58 2.86 -26.28 20.30
CA ASP A 58 3.79 -26.11 21.40
C ASP A 58 3.30 -25.10 22.46
N GLN A 59 2.19 -24.40 22.18
CA GLN A 59 1.51 -23.52 23.12
C GLN A 59 0.05 -23.90 23.31
N MET A 60 -0.40 -23.79 24.56
CA MET A 60 -1.80 -23.95 24.94
C MET A 60 -2.15 -22.93 26.02
N ALA A 61 -3.23 -22.19 25.81
CA ALA A 61 -3.75 -21.25 26.80
C ALA A 61 -5.25 -21.41 27.02
N SER A 62 -5.70 -20.90 28.17
CA SER A 62 -7.08 -20.98 28.67
C SER A 62 -7.56 -19.60 29.06
N VAL A 63 -8.41 -19.01 28.21
CA VAL A 63 -8.84 -17.61 28.30
C VAL A 63 -10.34 -17.57 28.04
N ASP A 64 -11.09 -16.80 28.81
CA ASP A 64 -12.51 -16.52 28.51
C ASP A 64 -12.55 -15.38 27.48
N ILE A 65 -12.69 -15.72 26.18
CA ILE A 65 -12.53 -14.78 25.06
C ILE A 65 -13.82 -13.98 24.85
N ASP A 66 -14.99 -14.60 25.00
CA ASP A 66 -16.30 -13.94 24.83
C ASP A 66 -16.94 -13.47 26.13
N HIS A 67 -16.27 -13.68 27.27
CA HIS A 67 -16.71 -13.29 28.62
C HIS A 67 -18.03 -13.95 29.03
N ASP A 68 -18.27 -15.19 28.59
CA ASP A 68 -19.47 -15.97 28.92
C ASP A 68 -19.35 -16.73 30.27
N GLY A 69 -18.18 -16.66 30.92
CA GLY A 69 -17.86 -17.33 32.18
C GLY A 69 -17.29 -18.74 32.02
N TYR A 70 -17.04 -19.19 30.79
CA TYR A 70 -16.36 -20.43 30.45
C TYR A 70 -15.06 -20.11 29.71
N ARG A 71 -13.97 -20.77 30.09
CA ARG A 71 -12.68 -20.55 29.40
C ARG A 71 -12.62 -21.28 28.07
N ASP A 72 -12.13 -20.58 27.07
CA ASP A 72 -11.88 -21.00 25.69
C ASP A 72 -10.44 -21.44 25.45
N LEU A 73 -10.29 -22.32 24.45
CA LEU A 73 -9.03 -22.97 24.16
C LEU A 73 -8.27 -22.20 23.07
N VAL A 74 -7.02 -21.87 23.36
CA VAL A 74 -6.06 -21.31 22.40
C VAL A 74 -4.97 -22.34 22.16
N LEU A 75 -4.72 -22.68 20.89
CA LEU A 75 -3.65 -23.57 20.47
C LEU A 75 -2.69 -22.80 19.56
N GLY A 76 -1.40 -22.83 19.86
CA GLY A 76 -0.38 -22.10 19.11
C GLY A 76 0.71 -22.98 18.52
N GLN A 77 1.25 -22.53 17.38
CA GLN A 77 2.42 -23.06 16.68
C GLN A 77 3.46 -21.94 16.57
N SER A 78 4.61 -22.08 17.25
CA SER A 78 5.64 -21.02 17.27
C SER A 78 6.77 -21.19 16.26
N GLY A 79 7.07 -22.44 15.88
CA GLY A 79 8.22 -22.75 15.02
C GLY A 79 9.57 -22.49 15.63
N GLY A 80 9.62 -22.31 16.95
CA GLY A 80 10.81 -21.81 17.65
C GLY A 80 11.08 -20.33 17.41
N GLY A 81 10.17 -19.60 16.76
CA GLY A 81 10.22 -18.16 16.55
C GLY A 81 9.44 -17.36 17.60
N THR A 82 9.48 -16.03 17.47
CA THR A 82 8.71 -15.11 18.32
C THR A 82 7.28 -14.89 17.83
N GLN A 83 6.92 -15.43 16.66
CA GLN A 83 5.56 -15.38 16.15
C GLN A 83 4.82 -16.67 16.48
N LEU A 84 3.80 -16.56 17.32
CA LEU A 84 2.91 -17.66 17.63
C LEU A 84 1.67 -17.56 16.74
N ILE A 85 1.56 -18.44 15.75
CA ILE A 85 0.32 -18.56 14.95
C ILE A 85 -0.67 -19.37 15.79
N THR A 86 -1.83 -18.80 16.05
CA THR A 86 -2.83 -19.41 16.94
C THR A 86 -4.13 -19.75 16.24
N ARG A 87 -4.76 -20.85 16.69
CA ARG A 87 -6.15 -21.19 16.42
C ARG A 87 -6.94 -21.07 17.72
N LEU A 88 -8.11 -20.43 17.62
CA LEU A 88 -8.93 -20.04 18.75
C LEU A 88 -10.22 -20.86 18.74
N PHE A 89 -10.62 -21.42 19.87
CA PHE A 89 -11.77 -22.30 19.97
C PHE A 89 -12.66 -21.89 21.14
N LEU A 90 -13.85 -21.38 20.84
CA LEU A 90 -14.87 -21.00 21.83
C LEU A 90 -15.57 -22.23 22.39
N TYR A 91 -15.65 -22.36 23.70
CA TYR A 91 -16.50 -23.35 24.33
C TYR A 91 -17.96 -22.90 24.23
N ARG A 92 -18.85 -23.77 23.76
CA ARG A 92 -20.29 -23.50 23.67
C ARG A 92 -21.03 -24.32 24.72
N PRO A 93 -21.45 -23.74 25.85
CA PRO A 93 -22.07 -24.50 26.94
C PRO A 93 -23.34 -25.23 26.54
N ALA A 94 -24.12 -24.66 25.60
CA ALA A 94 -25.36 -25.25 25.12
C ALA A 94 -25.16 -26.57 24.36
N SER A 95 -24.03 -26.73 23.67
CA SER A 95 -23.68 -27.97 22.94
C SER A 95 -22.64 -28.83 23.68
N GLY A 96 -21.95 -28.26 24.67
CA GLY A 96 -20.83 -28.90 25.36
C GLY A 96 -19.61 -29.12 24.47
N ALA A 97 -19.52 -28.39 23.35
CA ALA A 97 -18.50 -28.56 22.31
C ALA A 97 -17.77 -27.25 22.03
N PHE A 98 -16.63 -27.35 21.35
CA PHE A 98 -15.86 -26.19 20.90
C PHE A 98 -16.25 -25.76 19.47
N GLN A 99 -16.26 -24.46 19.22
CA GLN A 99 -16.41 -23.85 17.91
C GLN A 99 -15.13 -23.09 17.58
N GLU A 100 -14.52 -23.36 16.43
CA GLU A 100 -13.36 -22.59 16.00
C GLU A 100 -13.75 -21.18 15.54
N ILE A 101 -13.03 -20.17 16.02
CA ILE A 101 -13.08 -18.82 15.49
C ILE A 101 -12.24 -18.78 14.22
N GLN A 102 -12.89 -18.61 13.07
CA GLN A 102 -12.18 -18.50 11.80
C GLN A 102 -11.58 -17.10 11.63
N HIS A 103 -10.36 -17.04 11.10
CA HIS A 103 -9.76 -15.76 10.72
C HIS A 103 -10.60 -15.11 9.61
N PRO A 104 -11.00 -13.83 9.74
CA PRO A 104 -12.08 -13.28 8.92
C PRO A 104 -11.61 -12.88 7.51
N ASP A 105 -10.32 -12.57 7.33
CA ASP A 105 -9.79 -12.16 6.03
C ASP A 105 -8.36 -12.67 5.80
N LYS A 106 -8.14 -13.33 4.67
CA LYS A 106 -6.82 -13.85 4.26
C LYS A 106 -5.95 -12.80 3.56
N THR A 107 -6.52 -11.66 3.19
CA THR A 107 -5.83 -10.51 2.60
C THR A 107 -5.34 -9.51 3.63
N SER A 108 -5.73 -9.71 4.90
CA SER A 108 -5.22 -8.96 6.04
C SER A 108 -3.69 -9.03 6.15
N PRO A 109 -3.03 -8.02 6.74
CA PRO A 109 -1.58 -8.01 6.91
C PRO A 109 -1.02 -9.27 7.61
N CYS A 110 -1.69 -9.76 8.65
CA CYS A 110 -1.27 -10.89 9.46
C CYS A 110 -1.83 -12.23 9.00
N ARG A 111 -2.91 -12.26 8.21
CA ARG A 111 -3.45 -13.48 7.57
C ARG A 111 -3.89 -14.61 8.52
N ALA A 112 -3.71 -14.43 9.83
CA ALA A 112 -3.92 -15.38 10.91
C ALA A 112 -3.87 -14.64 12.27
N PHE A 113 -4.33 -15.29 13.34
CA PHE A 113 -4.19 -14.77 14.70
C PHE A 113 -2.75 -14.98 15.19
N VAL A 114 -1.87 -14.02 14.89
CA VAL A 114 -0.46 -14.02 15.33
C VAL A 114 -0.33 -13.32 16.68
N ASN A 115 0.18 -14.03 17.70
CA ASN A 115 0.38 -13.50 19.05
C ASN A 115 -0.87 -12.75 19.59
N PRO A 116 -2.06 -13.38 19.60
CA PRO A 116 -3.29 -12.69 19.97
C PRO A 116 -3.23 -12.22 21.44
N VAL A 117 -3.73 -11.01 21.66
CA VAL A 117 -3.99 -10.43 22.97
C VAL A 117 -5.51 -10.30 23.12
N PHE A 118 -6.04 -10.83 24.23
CA PHE A 118 -7.47 -10.80 24.53
C PHE A 118 -7.76 -9.69 25.54
N ASP A 119 -8.76 -8.86 25.26
CA ASP A 119 -9.20 -7.81 26.19
C ASP A 119 -9.85 -8.42 27.44
N ASP A 120 -9.55 -7.85 28.62
CA ASP A 120 -9.97 -8.40 29.92
C ASP A 120 -11.43 -8.09 30.28
N LYS A 121 -12.11 -7.26 29.48
CA LYS A 121 -13.47 -6.76 29.76
C LYS A 121 -14.40 -6.84 28.56
N GLN A 122 -13.87 -6.99 27.36
CA GLN A 122 -14.62 -6.97 26.11
C GLN A 122 -14.23 -8.18 25.27
N ALA A 123 -15.17 -8.66 24.45
CA ALA A 123 -14.91 -9.71 23.47
C ALA A 123 -14.13 -9.14 22.27
N ARG A 124 -12.87 -8.76 22.51
CA ARG A 124 -11.95 -8.14 21.55
C ARG A 124 -10.63 -8.91 21.49
N ILE A 125 -10.06 -8.94 20.30
CA ILE A 125 -8.81 -9.63 20.02
C ILE A 125 -7.91 -8.66 19.24
N SER A 126 -6.74 -8.38 19.78
CA SER A 126 -5.69 -7.61 19.11
C SER A 126 -4.60 -8.57 18.64
N VAL A 127 -4.10 -8.37 17.43
CA VAL A 127 -3.11 -9.24 16.76
C VAL A 127 -1.98 -8.39 16.23
N GLY A 128 -0.75 -8.93 16.25
CA GLY A 128 0.42 -8.25 15.72
C GLY A 128 1.35 -9.22 15.01
N CYS A 129 1.75 -8.87 13.79
CA CYS A 129 2.64 -9.68 12.96
C CYS A 129 3.84 -8.88 12.46
N ARG A 130 4.96 -9.58 12.27
CA ARG A 130 6.20 -9.04 11.70
C ARG A 130 6.95 -10.10 10.93
N TYR A 131 6.63 -10.27 9.66
CA TYR A 131 7.28 -11.23 8.76
C TYR A 131 8.62 -10.73 8.21
N GLY A 132 8.89 -9.43 8.32
CA GLY A 132 10.15 -8.83 7.90
C GLY A 132 10.28 -7.38 8.36
N ALA A 133 11.31 -6.68 7.88
CA ALA A 133 11.51 -5.26 8.18
C ALA A 133 10.44 -4.35 7.54
N ALA A 134 9.92 -4.75 6.38
CA ALA A 134 8.90 -4.03 5.60
C ALA A 134 7.57 -4.80 5.51
N SER A 135 7.37 -5.82 6.36
CA SER A 135 6.16 -6.63 6.37
C SER A 135 5.75 -6.86 7.82
N ASN A 136 4.94 -5.94 8.32
CA ASN A 136 4.36 -5.96 9.65
C ASN A 136 2.96 -5.33 9.61
N GLY A 137 2.19 -5.61 10.65
CA GLY A 137 0.86 -5.03 10.83
C GLY A 137 0.32 -5.31 12.22
N ALA A 138 -0.69 -4.53 12.58
CA ALA A 138 -1.52 -4.75 13.76
C ALA A 138 -2.98 -4.83 13.32
N GLU A 139 -3.76 -5.65 14.02
CA GLU A 139 -5.15 -5.92 13.65
C GLU A 139 -6.01 -5.97 14.90
N GLU A 140 -7.19 -5.36 14.83
CA GLU A 140 -8.16 -5.34 15.91
C GLU A 140 -9.45 -6.02 15.44
N TYR A 141 -9.97 -6.90 16.29
CA TYR A 141 -11.16 -7.68 16.02
C TYR A 141 -12.16 -7.57 17.17
N VAL A 142 -13.45 -7.55 16.83
CA VAL A 142 -14.55 -7.77 17.77
C VAL A 142 -15.14 -9.15 17.51
N LEU A 143 -15.30 -9.94 18.57
CA LEU A 143 -15.96 -11.24 18.52
C LEU A 143 -17.47 -11.05 18.68
N ARG A 144 -18.24 -11.66 17.77
CA ARG A 144 -19.70 -11.65 17.77
C ARG A 144 -20.25 -12.85 18.55
N PRO A 145 -21.50 -12.75 19.07
CA PRO A 145 -22.12 -13.85 19.81
C PRO A 145 -22.21 -15.17 19.03
N ASP A 146 -22.29 -15.12 17.69
CA ASP A 146 -22.31 -16.31 16.83
C ASP A 146 -20.95 -17.00 16.68
N GLY A 147 -19.88 -16.43 17.24
CA GLY A 147 -18.52 -16.97 17.21
C GLY A 147 -17.69 -16.54 16.01
N THR A 148 -18.22 -15.63 15.18
CA THR A 148 -17.47 -14.99 14.11
C THR A 148 -16.77 -13.74 14.62
N VAL A 149 -15.60 -13.43 14.08
CA VAL A 149 -14.91 -12.17 14.36
C VAL A 149 -15.10 -11.19 13.21
N HIS A 150 -15.07 -9.92 13.55
CA HIS A 150 -15.13 -8.81 12.61
C HIS A 150 -13.94 -7.88 12.85
N ALA A 151 -13.17 -7.61 11.80
CA ALA A 151 -12.09 -6.64 11.85
C ALA A 151 -12.65 -5.25 12.08
N THR A 152 -12.16 -4.53 13.09
CA THR A 152 -12.48 -3.11 13.28
C THR A 152 -11.41 -2.22 12.67
N SER A 153 -10.15 -2.67 12.68
CA SER A 153 -9.06 -1.94 12.04
C SER A 153 -7.86 -2.84 11.73
N TRP A 154 -7.11 -2.47 10.68
CA TRP A 154 -5.80 -3.06 10.36
C TRP A 154 -4.78 -1.96 10.10
N SER A 155 -3.53 -2.20 10.45
CA SER A 155 -2.40 -1.36 10.05
C SER A 155 -1.43 -2.09 9.12
N THR A 156 -0.90 -1.35 8.16
CA THR A 156 0.14 -1.80 7.22
C THR A 156 0.90 -0.59 6.68
N GLN A 157 1.89 -0.81 5.83
CA GLN A 157 2.69 0.24 5.22
C GLN A 157 2.54 0.24 3.71
N ALA A 158 2.57 1.41 3.09
CA ALA A 158 2.64 1.54 1.64
C ALA A 158 3.54 2.71 1.23
N LEU A 159 4.28 2.51 0.14
CA LEU A 159 5.01 3.57 -0.54
C LEU A 159 4.11 4.19 -1.61
N PHE A 160 4.07 5.54 -1.69
CA PHE A 160 3.26 6.26 -2.64
C PHE A 160 4.12 6.98 -3.68
N GLY A 161 3.87 6.70 -4.97
CA GLY A 161 4.51 7.38 -6.09
C GLY A 161 6.01 7.60 -5.94
N LEU A 162 6.42 8.86 -5.79
CA LEU A 162 7.82 9.31 -5.72
C LEU A 162 8.31 9.58 -4.28
N ASP A 163 7.56 9.18 -3.26
CA ASP A 163 8.01 9.25 -1.87
C ASP A 163 9.13 8.23 -1.60
N ASP A 164 10.04 8.57 -0.68
CA ASP A 164 11.23 7.81 -0.30
C ASP A 164 11.04 7.00 0.99
N ALA A 165 10.01 7.32 1.77
CA ALA A 165 9.61 6.61 2.97
C ALA A 165 8.17 6.08 2.83
N PRO A 166 7.90 4.84 3.28
CA PRO A 166 6.54 4.33 3.33
C PRO A 166 5.73 5.11 4.36
N ALA A 167 4.46 5.33 4.05
CA ALA A 167 3.47 5.83 5.01
C ALA A 167 2.82 4.67 5.75
N GLU A 168 2.48 4.90 7.02
CA GLU A 168 1.64 4.01 7.81
C GLU A 168 0.18 4.19 7.38
N LEU A 169 -0.48 3.07 7.12
CA LEU A 169 -1.89 3.01 6.74
C LEU A 169 -2.66 2.36 7.87
N THR A 170 -3.69 3.04 8.38
CA THR A 170 -4.66 2.43 9.29
C THR A 170 -6.02 2.36 8.62
N TYR A 171 -6.41 1.16 8.23
CA TYR A 171 -7.75 0.85 7.72
C TYR A 171 -8.71 0.77 8.89
N HIS A 172 -9.85 1.45 8.78
CA HIS A 172 -10.97 1.31 9.70
C HIS A 172 -12.15 0.70 8.94
N PHE A 173 -12.82 -0.26 9.55
CA PHE A 173 -13.92 -0.99 8.92
C PHE A 173 -15.27 -0.66 9.58
N ARG A 174 -16.32 -0.70 8.76
CA ARG A 174 -17.71 -0.70 9.24
C ARG A 174 -18.13 -2.12 9.58
N GLU A 175 -19.22 -2.25 10.33
CA GLU A 175 -19.80 -3.54 10.73
C GLU A 175 -20.07 -4.51 9.56
N ASP A 176 -20.38 -3.99 8.37
CA ASP A 176 -20.60 -4.76 7.15
C ASP A 176 -19.31 -5.25 6.47
N GLY A 177 -18.14 -4.92 7.01
CA GLY A 177 -16.82 -5.24 6.46
C GLY A 177 -16.31 -4.23 5.44
N SER A 178 -17.10 -3.23 5.04
CA SER A 178 -16.65 -2.18 4.12
C SER A 178 -15.66 -1.22 4.81
N THR A 179 -14.72 -0.68 4.03
CA THR A 179 -13.76 0.30 4.54
C THR A 179 -14.47 1.63 4.88
N ALA A 180 -14.41 2.00 6.15
CA ALA A 180 -14.94 3.24 6.69
C ALA A 180 -14.05 4.43 6.34
N ARG A 181 -12.74 4.28 6.54
CA ARG A 181 -11.70 5.24 6.15
C ARG A 181 -10.33 4.57 6.21
N ILE A 182 -9.34 5.21 5.62
CA ILE A 182 -7.92 4.85 5.71
C ILE A 182 -7.21 6.10 6.19
N ASP A 183 -6.66 6.04 7.40
CA ASP A 183 -5.78 7.08 7.92
C ASP A 183 -4.38 6.84 7.32
N ILE A 184 -3.75 7.88 6.78
CA ILE A 184 -2.42 7.80 6.14
C ILE A 184 -1.48 8.76 6.84
N GLU A 185 -0.51 8.22 7.56
CA GLU A 185 0.38 8.99 8.43
C GLU A 185 1.86 8.81 8.03
N GLY A 186 2.68 9.81 8.35
CA GLY A 186 4.12 9.84 8.05
C GLY A 186 4.49 10.80 6.93
N GLU A 187 5.80 11.00 6.73
CA GLU A 187 6.35 11.96 5.76
C GLU A 187 5.89 11.67 4.32
N GLY A 188 5.68 10.39 3.99
CA GLY A 188 5.15 9.95 2.69
C GLY A 188 3.63 10.09 2.53
N SER A 189 2.90 10.68 3.49
CA SER A 189 1.44 10.79 3.39
C SER A 189 1.02 11.68 2.22
N PRO A 190 0.17 11.21 1.28
CA PRO A 190 -0.32 11.99 0.16
C PRO A 190 -1.36 13.05 0.56
N LEU A 191 -1.91 12.93 1.77
CA LEU A 191 -3.02 13.74 2.24
C LEU A 191 -2.97 13.82 3.78
N GLU A 192 -2.24 14.80 4.31
CA GLU A 192 -2.07 15.01 5.75
C GLU A 192 -3.43 15.32 6.41
N ASP A 193 -3.83 14.49 7.38
CA ASP A 193 -5.11 14.58 8.10
C ASP A 193 -6.36 14.67 7.20
N GLY A 194 -6.28 14.17 5.97
CA GLY A 194 -7.40 14.26 5.02
C GLY A 194 -7.55 15.63 4.34
N THR A 195 -6.60 16.55 4.52
CA THR A 195 -6.73 17.93 4.04
C THR A 195 -6.17 18.10 2.62
N VAL A 196 -6.91 18.78 1.75
CA VAL A 196 -6.47 19.09 0.37
C VAL A 196 -5.26 20.04 0.39
N PRO A 197 -4.09 19.62 -0.16
CA PRO A 197 -2.83 20.36 -0.04
C PRO A 197 -2.53 21.32 -1.21
N VAL A 198 -3.42 21.40 -2.20
CA VAL A 198 -3.25 22.22 -3.41
C VAL A 198 -4.41 23.21 -3.55
N SER A 199 -4.18 24.33 -4.23
CA SER A 199 -5.20 25.40 -4.36
C SER A 199 -6.51 24.91 -4.98
N LYS A 200 -6.40 23.92 -5.88
CA LYS A 200 -7.51 23.31 -6.57
C LYS A 200 -7.20 21.85 -6.90
N LEU A 201 -7.93 20.93 -6.28
CA LEU A 201 -7.80 19.49 -6.52
C LEU A 201 -8.92 19.01 -7.44
N ASP A 202 -8.55 18.32 -8.52
CA ASP A 202 -9.48 17.69 -9.45
C ASP A 202 -10.00 16.35 -8.90
N LEU A 203 -11.33 16.16 -8.96
CA LEU A 203 -12.01 14.94 -8.49
C LEU A 203 -12.70 14.22 -9.66
N TYR A 204 -12.38 12.93 -9.83
CA TYR A 204 -12.81 12.12 -10.98
C TYR A 204 -13.89 11.09 -10.60
N ASP A 205 -14.74 10.71 -11.55
CA ASP A 205 -15.72 9.63 -11.36
C ASP A 205 -15.11 8.24 -11.49
N THR A 206 -14.01 8.12 -12.25
CA THR A 206 -13.29 6.88 -12.49
C THR A 206 -11.78 7.10 -12.36
N PRO A 207 -11.01 6.08 -11.94
CA PRO A 207 -9.54 6.15 -11.90
C PRO A 207 -8.96 5.92 -13.30
N ASP A 208 -9.31 6.80 -14.24
CA ASP A 208 -8.82 6.80 -15.62
C ASP A 208 -8.06 8.09 -15.87
N VAL A 209 -6.81 7.97 -16.34
CA VAL A 209 -5.93 9.12 -16.61
C VAL A 209 -6.51 10.06 -17.67
N ASN A 210 -7.38 9.54 -18.55
CA ASN A 210 -8.03 10.28 -19.62
C ASN A 210 -9.39 10.87 -19.23
N ALA A 211 -9.90 10.53 -18.03
CA ALA A 211 -11.16 11.06 -17.56
C ALA A 211 -11.02 12.57 -17.26
N ARG A 212 -12.10 13.31 -17.54
CA ARG A 212 -12.22 14.69 -17.11
C ARG A 212 -12.65 14.76 -15.64
N PRO A 213 -12.19 15.77 -14.89
CA PRO A 213 -12.68 15.97 -13.54
C PRO A 213 -14.16 16.32 -13.58
N ALA A 214 -14.93 15.63 -12.73
CA ALA A 214 -16.36 15.89 -12.55
C ALA A 214 -16.60 17.03 -11.56
N MET A 215 -15.67 17.20 -10.61
CA MET A 215 -15.75 18.16 -9.51
C MET A 215 -14.35 18.62 -9.12
N THR A 216 -14.29 19.61 -8.23
CA THR A 216 -13.04 20.07 -7.63
C THR A 216 -13.22 20.31 -6.14
N ALA A 217 -12.16 20.10 -5.36
CA ALA A 217 -12.06 20.53 -3.97
C ALA A 217 -11.07 21.68 -3.85
N ALA A 218 -11.31 22.59 -2.91
CA ALA A 218 -10.40 23.70 -2.62
C ALA A 218 -9.37 23.30 -1.54
N GLU A 219 -8.25 24.02 -1.49
CA GLU A 219 -7.26 23.91 -0.42
C GLU A 219 -7.93 23.98 0.96
N GLY A 220 -7.48 23.13 1.88
CA GLY A 220 -8.02 23.08 3.24
C GLY A 220 -9.35 22.34 3.39
N GLU A 221 -10.02 21.93 2.30
CA GLU A 221 -11.20 21.06 2.41
C GLU A 221 -10.79 19.62 2.78
N HIS A 222 -11.71 18.91 3.45
CA HIS A 222 -11.46 17.57 3.99
C HIS A 222 -11.95 16.45 3.05
N LEU A 223 -11.17 15.38 2.95
CA LEU A 223 -11.44 14.16 2.19
C LEU A 223 -11.14 12.92 3.06
N ASP A 224 -12.08 11.99 3.18
CA ASP A 224 -11.79 10.70 3.80
C ASP A 224 -11.28 9.73 2.72
N VAL A 225 -10.06 9.22 2.84
CA VAL A 225 -9.59 8.15 1.95
C VAL A 225 -10.33 6.85 2.30
N VAL A 226 -10.82 6.12 1.30
CA VAL A 226 -11.59 4.87 1.50
C VAL A 226 -11.06 3.70 0.67
N ALA A 227 -10.18 3.96 -0.30
CA ALA A 227 -9.42 2.94 -1.02
C ALA A 227 -8.16 3.54 -1.64
N ILE A 228 -7.11 2.72 -1.83
CA ILE A 228 -5.81 3.12 -2.39
C ILE A 228 -5.46 2.36 -3.69
N ARG A 229 -6.49 2.01 -4.47
CA ARG A 229 -6.34 1.14 -5.66
C ARG A 229 -7.22 1.63 -6.80
N PRO A 230 -6.74 1.70 -8.05
CA PRO A 230 -5.45 1.20 -8.54
C PRO A 230 -4.25 2.04 -8.07
N GLN A 231 -3.03 1.60 -8.38
CA GLN A 231 -1.79 2.31 -8.05
C GLN A 231 -1.85 3.78 -8.49
N ASP A 232 -1.29 4.68 -7.68
CA ASP A 232 -1.34 6.15 -7.84
C ASP A 232 -2.72 6.79 -7.81
N TRP A 233 -3.76 6.04 -7.42
CA TRP A 233 -5.11 6.56 -7.23
C TRP A 233 -5.62 6.31 -5.81
N LEU A 234 -6.27 7.34 -5.28
CA LEU A 234 -7.01 7.27 -4.01
C LEU A 234 -8.49 7.45 -4.30
N GLN A 235 -9.32 6.54 -3.80
CA GLN A 235 -10.74 6.80 -3.70
C GLN A 235 -10.99 7.57 -2.41
N VAL A 236 -11.71 8.67 -2.53
CA VAL A 236 -12.05 9.55 -1.41
C VAL A 236 -13.55 9.72 -1.29
N ARG A 237 -14.02 9.88 -0.06
CA ARG A 237 -15.35 10.40 0.24
C ARG A 237 -15.21 11.91 0.48
N TYR A 238 -15.96 12.68 -0.29
CA TYR A 238 -15.98 14.13 -0.21
C TYR A 238 -17.38 14.63 0.16
N ALA A 239 -17.45 15.48 1.19
CA ALA A 239 -18.68 16.11 1.64
C ALA A 239 -18.96 17.38 0.80
N SER A 240 -19.48 17.17 -0.40
CA SER A 240 -19.81 18.28 -1.31
C SER A 240 -20.94 19.14 -0.76
N LYS A 241 -20.75 20.46 -0.83
CA LYS A 241 -21.75 21.46 -0.46
C LYS A 241 -23.03 21.37 -1.31
N THR A 242 -22.97 20.80 -2.51
CA THR A 242 -24.10 20.72 -3.45
C THR A 242 -24.65 19.31 -3.63
N ALA A 243 -23.81 18.29 -3.58
CA ALA A 243 -24.19 16.90 -3.85
C ALA A 243 -24.24 16.00 -2.60
N GLY A 244 -23.92 16.54 -1.42
CA GLY A 244 -23.75 15.75 -0.21
C GLY A 244 -22.49 14.87 -0.27
N ASN A 245 -22.51 13.74 0.43
CA ASN A 245 -21.37 12.81 0.46
C ASN A 245 -21.29 12.04 -0.86
N VAL A 246 -20.19 12.23 -1.58
CA VAL A 246 -19.91 11.54 -2.85
C VAL A 246 -18.60 10.78 -2.77
N LEU A 247 -18.50 9.69 -3.53
CA LEU A 247 -17.23 9.01 -3.77
C LEU A 247 -16.61 9.53 -5.06
N LYS A 248 -15.32 9.87 -4.98
CA LYS A 248 -14.53 10.36 -6.11
C LYS A 248 -13.14 9.73 -6.08
N TRP A 249 -12.46 9.82 -7.21
CA TRP A 249 -11.08 9.40 -7.37
C TRP A 249 -10.16 10.62 -7.44
N VAL A 250 -8.96 10.48 -6.91
CA VAL A 250 -7.90 11.50 -6.92
C VAL A 250 -6.62 10.82 -7.37
N ARG A 251 -5.85 11.51 -8.23
CA ARG A 251 -4.51 11.07 -8.63
C ARG A 251 -3.48 11.54 -7.63
N TYR A 252 -2.54 10.67 -7.28
CA TYR A 252 -1.42 11.01 -6.40
C TYR A 252 -0.64 12.24 -6.90
N GLY A 253 -0.34 12.32 -8.20
CA GLY A 253 0.34 13.48 -8.78
C GLY A 253 -0.43 14.80 -8.62
N ASP A 254 -1.77 14.75 -8.65
CA ASP A 254 -2.62 15.94 -8.47
C ASP A 254 -2.63 16.43 -7.00
N LEU A 255 -2.20 15.60 -6.03
CA LEU A 255 -2.00 15.98 -4.63
C LEU A 255 -0.60 16.56 -4.37
N ARG A 256 0.39 16.20 -5.19
CA ARG A 256 1.80 16.61 -5.00
C ARG A 256 2.19 17.83 -5.83
N VAL A 257 1.48 18.08 -6.93
CA VAL A 257 1.76 19.20 -7.84
C VAL A 257 0.48 19.98 -8.08
N ASP A 258 0.45 21.24 -7.65
CA ASP A 258 -0.64 22.16 -7.98
C ASP A 258 -0.57 22.57 -9.45
N LYS A 259 -1.04 21.68 -10.33
CA LYS A 259 -1.03 21.87 -11.78
C LYS A 259 -1.90 23.04 -12.24
N HIS A 260 -2.75 23.60 -11.39
CA HIS A 260 -3.59 24.77 -11.70
C HIS A 260 -2.89 26.08 -11.34
N HIS A 261 -1.87 26.03 -10.48
CA HIS A 261 -1.09 27.18 -10.03
C HIS A 261 0.43 26.96 -10.17
N LEU A 262 0.88 26.52 -11.35
CA LEU A 262 2.31 26.40 -11.66
C LEU A 262 2.92 27.74 -12.11
N PRO A 263 4.18 28.04 -11.75
CA PRO A 263 4.86 29.22 -12.23
C PRO A 263 5.10 29.15 -13.75
N ALA A 264 5.16 30.32 -14.37
CA ALA A 264 5.45 30.43 -15.80
C ALA A 264 6.92 30.08 -16.09
N HIS A 265 7.17 29.55 -17.28
CA HIS A 265 8.51 29.44 -17.86
C HIS A 265 8.77 30.62 -18.81
N PRO A 266 9.97 31.23 -18.79
CA PRO A 266 11.09 30.96 -17.88
C PRO A 266 10.78 31.46 -16.45
N PRO A 267 11.26 30.75 -15.42
CA PRO A 267 10.95 31.07 -14.04
C PRO A 267 11.60 32.38 -13.56
N GLN A 268 10.96 33.03 -12.60
CA GLN A 268 11.58 34.08 -11.78
C GLN A 268 12.36 33.40 -10.65
N GLY A 269 13.66 33.66 -10.49
CA GLY A 269 14.43 33.11 -9.35
C GLY A 269 15.70 32.32 -9.70
N GLY A 270 16.17 32.34 -10.94
CA GLY A 270 17.53 31.93 -11.29
C GLY A 270 17.72 30.45 -11.62
N LEU A 271 16.86 29.52 -11.19
CA LEU A 271 16.92 28.14 -11.69
C LEU A 271 16.10 27.99 -12.97
N GLU A 272 16.71 27.55 -14.06
CA GLU A 272 16.08 27.35 -15.36
C GLU A 272 16.07 25.86 -15.72
N LEU A 273 14.88 25.30 -15.98
CA LEU A 273 14.69 23.91 -16.39
C LEU A 273 14.43 23.87 -17.90
N GLU A 274 15.16 23.03 -18.62
CA GLU A 274 15.00 22.84 -20.06
C GLU A 274 14.76 21.37 -20.40
N LEU A 275 13.69 21.13 -21.16
CA LEU A 275 13.30 19.85 -21.73
C LEU A 275 13.61 19.89 -23.24
N ALA A 276 14.49 18.99 -23.71
CA ALA A 276 14.86 18.94 -25.12
C ALA A 276 13.69 18.43 -26.00
N ASP A 277 13.63 18.90 -27.24
CA ASP A 277 12.53 18.60 -28.18
C ASP A 277 12.68 17.22 -28.89
N THR A 278 13.37 16.29 -28.26
CA THR A 278 13.72 14.96 -28.78
C THR A 278 12.51 14.02 -28.93
N LEU A 279 11.36 14.37 -28.36
CA LEU A 279 10.10 13.65 -28.56
C LEU A 279 9.29 14.19 -29.74
N ALA A 280 9.55 15.41 -30.20
CA ALA A 280 8.94 15.96 -31.41
C ALA A 280 9.65 15.47 -32.67
N ASP A 281 10.98 15.29 -32.60
CA ASP A 281 11.79 14.74 -33.70
C ASP A 281 12.45 13.42 -33.30
N TRP A 282 11.74 12.32 -33.56
CA TRP A 282 12.25 10.97 -33.36
C TRP A 282 13.33 10.54 -34.36
N SER A 283 13.51 11.28 -35.46
CA SER A 283 14.48 10.95 -36.50
C SER A 283 15.84 11.60 -36.31
N GLY A 284 15.92 12.59 -35.42
CA GLY A 284 17.17 13.23 -35.01
C GLY A 284 18.11 12.29 -34.24
N GLU A 285 19.36 12.73 -34.07
CA GLU A 285 20.44 11.96 -33.42
C GLU A 285 20.04 11.47 -32.01
N ASP A 286 19.41 12.34 -31.21
CA ASP A 286 18.91 12.02 -29.87
C ASP A 286 17.40 11.67 -29.87
N GLY A 287 16.80 11.42 -31.02
CA GLY A 287 15.38 11.15 -31.18
C GLY A 287 14.88 10.01 -30.28
N GLY A 288 13.78 10.27 -29.56
CA GLY A 288 13.22 9.32 -28.59
C GLY A 288 14.00 9.21 -27.28
N THR A 289 14.84 10.19 -26.93
CA THR A 289 15.55 10.25 -25.64
C THR A 289 14.98 11.35 -24.77
N PHE A 290 14.53 11.07 -23.56
CA PHE A 290 14.14 12.10 -22.60
C PHE A 290 15.39 12.82 -22.07
N LEU A 291 15.57 14.09 -22.44
CA LEU A 291 16.68 14.93 -21.97
C LEU A 291 16.14 16.10 -21.16
N LEU A 292 16.53 16.16 -19.89
CA LEU A 292 16.18 17.22 -18.96
C LEU A 292 17.46 17.82 -18.40
N SER A 293 17.57 19.14 -18.39
CA SER A 293 18.69 19.85 -17.78
C SER A 293 18.22 20.99 -16.90
N VAL A 294 18.97 21.27 -15.83
CA VAL A 294 18.72 22.40 -14.95
C VAL A 294 19.96 23.28 -14.90
N ALA A 295 19.77 24.59 -15.08
CA ALA A 295 20.83 25.58 -14.99
C ALA A 295 20.55 26.52 -13.82
N ASN A 296 21.59 26.79 -13.00
CA ASN A 296 21.53 27.87 -12.03
C ASN A 296 22.13 29.15 -12.63
N ARG A 297 21.24 30.06 -13.03
CA ARG A 297 21.49 31.44 -13.48
C ARG A 297 21.54 32.44 -12.33
N GLY A 298 21.29 32.01 -11.09
CA GLY A 298 21.42 32.85 -9.89
C GLY A 298 22.87 33.06 -9.49
N GLU A 299 23.08 33.89 -8.46
CA GLU A 299 24.42 34.23 -7.96
C GLU A 299 24.93 33.29 -6.85
N ALA A 300 24.04 32.48 -6.27
CA ALA A 300 24.36 31.58 -5.15
C ALA A 300 24.04 30.12 -5.49
N PRO A 301 24.76 29.14 -4.91
CA PRO A 301 24.41 27.74 -5.03
C PRO A 301 23.01 27.44 -4.48
N VAL A 302 22.30 26.52 -5.12
CA VAL A 302 21.00 26.02 -4.61
C VAL A 302 21.14 24.54 -4.29
N GLN A 303 20.82 24.17 -3.06
CA GLN A 303 20.77 22.78 -2.63
C GLN A 303 19.42 22.17 -3.01
N LEU A 304 19.47 21.04 -3.72
CA LEU A 304 18.35 20.12 -3.82
C LEU A 304 18.64 18.91 -2.92
N LYS A 305 17.66 18.44 -2.14
CA LYS A 305 17.86 17.28 -1.24
C LYS A 305 17.20 16.03 -1.75
N ALA A 306 15.95 16.12 -2.18
CA ALA A 306 15.20 14.99 -2.73
C ALA A 306 14.34 15.45 -3.91
N PRO A 307 14.97 15.96 -5.00
CA PRO A 307 14.21 16.45 -6.14
C PRO A 307 13.40 15.34 -6.81
N ARG A 308 12.14 15.66 -7.13
CA ARG A 308 11.18 14.78 -7.79
C ARG A 308 10.82 15.36 -9.16
N VAL A 309 10.89 14.54 -10.19
CA VAL A 309 10.59 14.91 -11.57
C VAL A 309 9.21 14.36 -11.96
N TRP A 310 8.36 15.26 -12.43
CA TRP A 310 7.02 14.97 -12.90
C TRP A 310 6.89 15.40 -14.36
N LEU A 311 6.05 14.70 -15.13
CA LEU A 311 5.60 15.18 -16.42
C LEU A 311 4.24 15.85 -16.28
N LEU A 312 4.15 17.10 -16.71
CA LEU A 312 2.90 17.80 -16.93
C LEU A 312 2.49 17.63 -18.40
N LEU A 313 1.51 16.77 -18.62
CA LEU A 313 0.96 16.49 -19.94
C LEU A 313 -0.32 17.32 -20.12
N THR A 314 -0.43 18.02 -21.25
CA THR A 314 -1.62 18.78 -21.62
C THR A 314 -2.18 18.23 -22.92
N ASN A 315 -3.41 17.73 -22.90
CA ASN A 315 -4.08 17.21 -24.09
C ASN A 315 -4.56 18.34 -25.02
N ALA A 316 -5.11 17.99 -26.18
CA ALA A 316 -5.64 18.95 -27.15
C ALA A 316 -6.80 19.81 -26.60
N GLN A 317 -7.50 19.35 -25.58
CA GLN A 317 -8.61 20.06 -24.92
C GLN A 317 -8.14 20.96 -23.77
N GLY A 318 -6.84 20.94 -23.45
CA GLY A 318 -6.26 21.71 -22.36
C GLY A 318 -6.31 21.03 -21.00
N ASP A 319 -6.80 19.79 -20.91
CA ASP A 319 -6.80 19.03 -19.66
C ASP A 319 -5.36 18.68 -19.27
N ARG A 320 -5.03 18.88 -17.99
CA ARG A 320 -3.67 18.69 -17.44
C ARG A 320 -3.59 17.40 -16.64
N ILE A 321 -2.56 16.61 -16.90
CA ILE A 321 -2.26 15.33 -16.25
C ILE A 321 -0.86 15.44 -15.65
N VAL A 322 -0.74 15.17 -14.35
CA VAL A 322 0.56 15.06 -13.68
C VAL A 322 0.93 13.59 -13.57
N HIS A 323 2.04 13.21 -14.18
CA HIS A 323 2.57 11.85 -14.17
C HIS A 323 3.89 11.80 -13.39
N PRO A 324 4.03 10.95 -12.36
CA PRO A 324 5.30 10.76 -11.67
C PRO A 324 6.33 10.12 -12.60
N LEU A 325 7.57 10.63 -12.61
CA LEU A 325 8.64 10.06 -13.43
C LEU A 325 9.85 9.58 -12.60
N TYR A 326 10.55 10.49 -11.91
CA TYR A 326 11.79 10.14 -11.18
C TYR A 326 11.82 10.74 -9.78
N SER A 327 12.45 10.01 -8.86
CA SER A 327 13.08 10.58 -7.68
C SER A 327 14.58 10.65 -7.90
N ARG A 328 15.21 11.72 -7.45
CA ARG A 328 16.64 11.97 -7.65
C ARG A 328 17.32 12.16 -6.31
N GLU A 329 18.57 11.69 -6.22
CA GLU A 329 19.44 12.02 -5.10
C GLU A 329 19.71 13.52 -5.05
N GLY A 330 19.90 14.04 -3.84
CA GLY A 330 20.21 15.44 -3.61
C GLY A 330 21.54 15.86 -4.23
N ASP A 331 21.59 17.10 -4.74
CA ASP A 331 22.79 17.69 -5.31
C ASP A 331 22.81 19.21 -5.09
N THR A 332 23.99 19.82 -5.22
CA THR A 332 24.17 21.28 -5.16
C THR A 332 24.34 21.86 -6.56
N LEU A 333 23.39 22.68 -6.99
CA LEU A 333 23.46 23.40 -8.25
C LEU A 333 24.28 24.68 -8.08
N HIS A 334 25.52 24.69 -8.57
CA HIS A 334 26.37 25.86 -8.58
C HIS A 334 26.05 26.82 -9.75
N PRO A 335 26.21 28.15 -9.56
CA PRO A 335 26.02 29.13 -10.63
C PRO A 335 26.81 28.79 -11.91
N ALA A 336 26.19 29.05 -13.07
CA ALA A 336 26.77 28.88 -14.41
C ALA A 336 27.22 27.46 -14.78
N ASN A 337 26.86 26.44 -13.99
CA ASN A 337 27.11 25.04 -14.31
C ASN A 337 25.78 24.31 -14.54
N PRO A 338 25.36 24.07 -15.80
CA PRO A 338 24.18 23.29 -16.07
C PRO A 338 24.42 21.83 -15.66
N LEU A 339 23.48 21.27 -14.90
CA LEU A 339 23.47 19.86 -14.54
C LEU A 339 22.53 19.12 -15.49
N GLY A 340 23.05 18.06 -16.13
CA GLY A 340 22.20 17.08 -16.80
C GLY A 340 21.35 16.36 -15.76
N PHE A 341 20.05 16.61 -15.79
CA PHE A 341 19.09 16.09 -14.81
C PHE A 341 18.57 14.70 -15.20
N ALA A 342 18.37 14.46 -16.50
CA ALA A 342 18.03 13.16 -17.07
C ALA A 342 18.52 13.04 -18.53
N ARG A 343 18.88 11.83 -18.95
CA ARG A 343 19.22 11.49 -20.35
C ARG A 343 18.91 10.02 -20.60
N ASP A 344 17.65 9.74 -20.89
CA ASP A 344 17.13 8.37 -20.87
C ASP A 344 16.40 8.03 -22.17
N ALA A 345 16.83 6.94 -22.82
CA ALA A 345 16.15 6.47 -24.02
C ALA A 345 14.74 5.96 -23.67
N VAL A 346 13.72 6.48 -24.36
CA VAL A 346 12.35 5.97 -24.27
C VAL A 346 12.26 4.70 -25.10
N VAL A 347 11.99 3.58 -24.45
CA VAL A 347 11.94 2.26 -25.08
C VAL A 347 10.56 1.61 -24.89
N TRP A 348 10.13 0.85 -25.89
CA TRP A 348 8.90 0.07 -25.86
C TRP A 348 9.20 -1.34 -25.36
N ARG A 349 8.76 -1.65 -24.13
CA ARG A 349 8.96 -2.96 -23.49
C ARG A 349 7.87 -3.24 -22.45
N PRO A 350 7.73 -4.48 -21.95
CA PRO A 350 6.84 -4.75 -20.82
C PRO A 350 7.22 -3.96 -19.56
N ASP A 351 6.21 -3.47 -18.85
CA ASP A 351 6.31 -2.95 -17.49
C ASP A 351 6.41 -4.11 -16.46
N GLU A 352 6.35 -3.78 -15.17
CA GLU A 352 6.42 -4.78 -14.09
C GLU A 352 5.25 -5.78 -14.11
N ASP A 353 4.08 -5.35 -14.60
CA ASP A 353 2.89 -6.19 -14.80
C ASP A 353 2.97 -7.04 -16.09
N GLY A 354 4.03 -6.90 -16.87
CA GLY A 354 4.19 -7.55 -18.18
C GLY A 354 3.37 -6.91 -19.30
N LYS A 355 2.74 -5.76 -19.07
CA LYS A 355 2.00 -5.02 -20.09
C LYS A 355 2.96 -4.13 -20.88
N PRO A 356 2.81 -4.04 -22.20
CA PRO A 356 3.74 -3.25 -23.01
C PRO A 356 3.49 -1.75 -22.78
N ALA A 357 4.56 -1.02 -22.45
CA ALA A 357 4.55 0.40 -22.14
C ALA A 357 5.79 1.12 -22.71
N TYR A 358 5.75 2.45 -22.74
CA TYR A 358 6.93 3.27 -22.96
C TYR A 358 7.66 3.39 -21.63
N MET A 359 8.90 2.92 -21.57
CA MET A 359 9.71 2.86 -20.36
C MET A 359 10.95 3.73 -20.54
N VAL A 360 11.41 4.31 -19.44
CA VAL A 360 12.72 4.96 -19.34
C VAL A 360 13.53 4.31 -18.23
N ASN A 361 14.85 4.34 -18.34
CA ASN A 361 15.72 3.92 -17.25
C ASN A 361 15.65 4.97 -16.14
N ASP A 362 15.55 4.53 -14.89
CA ASP A 362 15.67 5.40 -13.73
C ASP A 362 17.10 5.32 -13.17
N ASN A 363 18.04 5.90 -13.92
CA ASN A 363 19.46 6.00 -13.52
C ASN A 363 20.12 4.68 -13.05
N GLY A 364 19.65 3.53 -13.53
CA GLY A 364 20.16 2.20 -13.16
C GLY A 364 19.44 1.53 -11.99
N TYR A 365 18.49 2.19 -11.32
CA TYR A 365 17.68 1.62 -10.24
C TYR A 365 16.52 0.76 -10.76
N GLY A 366 16.10 0.97 -12.01
CA GLY A 366 15.01 0.21 -12.61
C GLY A 366 14.54 0.80 -13.94
N SER A 367 13.31 0.48 -14.31
CA SER A 367 12.65 1.16 -15.42
C SER A 367 11.24 1.53 -15.02
N VAL A 368 10.86 2.77 -15.29
CA VAL A 368 9.58 3.34 -14.93
C VAL A 368 8.77 3.68 -16.18
N PRO A 369 7.43 3.62 -16.14
CA PRO A 369 6.59 4.08 -17.23
C PRO A 369 6.85 5.56 -17.53
N PHE A 370 7.26 5.87 -18.76
CA PHE A 370 7.54 7.23 -19.21
C PHE A 370 6.25 8.04 -19.38
N LEU A 371 5.19 7.41 -19.90
CA LEU A 371 3.87 8.01 -20.05
C LEU A 371 2.83 7.09 -19.42
N PRO A 372 1.74 7.65 -18.86
CA PRO A 372 0.60 6.84 -18.46
C PRO A 372 -0.15 6.33 -19.70
N ALA A 373 -1.18 5.51 -19.52
CA ALA A 373 -2.01 4.98 -20.59
C ALA A 373 -2.93 6.05 -21.22
N LEU A 374 -2.34 6.98 -21.97
CA LEU A 374 -3.02 8.10 -22.61
C LEU A 374 -3.93 7.65 -23.76
N ALA A 375 -4.96 8.43 -24.05
CA ALA A 375 -5.74 8.31 -25.27
C ALA A 375 -4.91 8.81 -26.47
N PRO A 376 -5.02 8.20 -27.67
CA PRO A 376 -4.35 8.67 -28.88
C PRO A 376 -4.67 10.14 -29.20
N GLY A 377 -3.65 10.92 -29.56
CA GLY A 377 -3.82 12.33 -29.89
C GLY A 377 -2.57 13.18 -29.68
N LYS A 378 -2.76 14.49 -29.86
CA LYS A 378 -1.72 15.51 -29.65
C LYS A 378 -1.61 15.91 -28.20
N TYR A 379 -0.39 15.93 -27.69
CA TYR A 379 -0.07 16.37 -26.35
C TYR A 379 1.04 17.40 -26.37
N ARG A 380 1.08 18.22 -25.32
CA ARG A 380 2.26 18.98 -24.91
C ARG A 380 2.78 18.42 -23.59
N ALA A 381 4.08 18.20 -23.49
CA ALA A 381 4.76 17.82 -22.25
C ALA A 381 5.63 18.96 -21.75
N ALA A 382 5.59 19.23 -20.45
CA ALA A 382 6.63 19.95 -19.73
C ALA A 382 7.09 19.07 -18.55
N ALA A 383 8.33 19.25 -18.13
CA ALA A 383 8.82 18.69 -16.88
C ALA A 383 8.55 19.67 -15.74
N VAL A 384 8.18 19.13 -14.58
CA VAL A 384 8.05 19.87 -13.32
C VAL A 384 8.99 19.23 -12.32
N VAL A 385 9.81 20.04 -11.65
CA VAL A 385 10.67 19.58 -10.55
C VAL A 385 10.15 20.17 -9.24
N THR A 386 9.87 19.29 -8.28
CA THR A 386 9.57 19.66 -6.89
C THR A 386 10.66 19.17 -5.95
N ASP A 387 10.87 19.87 -4.85
CA ASP A 387 11.76 19.43 -3.76
C ASP A 387 11.17 19.94 -2.43
N PRO A 388 10.23 19.18 -1.84
CA PRO A 388 9.51 19.59 -0.65
C PRO A 388 10.46 20.05 0.47
N GLY A 389 10.23 21.26 0.99
CA GLY A 389 11.05 21.85 2.05
C GLY A 389 12.36 22.52 1.60
N ASN A 390 12.77 22.40 0.34
CA ASN A 390 14.00 23.03 -0.18
C ASN A 390 13.73 24.03 -1.32
N LEU A 391 12.69 23.78 -2.14
CA LEU A 391 12.20 24.73 -3.14
C LEU A 391 10.94 25.44 -2.64
N ALA A 392 10.94 26.77 -2.71
CA ALA A 392 9.77 27.58 -2.34
C ALA A 392 8.62 27.42 -3.35
N GLN A 393 8.93 27.14 -4.60
CA GLN A 393 7.97 26.83 -5.67
C GLN A 393 8.56 25.78 -6.62
N PRO A 394 7.72 24.98 -7.30
CA PRO A 394 8.18 24.07 -8.34
C PRO A 394 8.91 24.81 -9.48
N ILE A 395 9.83 24.13 -10.15
CA ILE A 395 10.48 24.62 -11.37
C ILE A 395 9.83 23.94 -12.57
N VAL A 396 9.51 24.70 -13.62
CA VAL A 396 8.80 24.19 -14.80
C VAL A 396 9.63 24.45 -16.06
N SER A 397 9.72 23.45 -16.92
CA SER A 397 10.45 23.56 -18.18
C SER A 397 9.65 24.27 -19.28
N ASN A 398 10.31 24.53 -20.41
CA ASN A 398 9.61 24.73 -21.68
C ASN A 398 8.71 23.52 -22.00
N ALA A 399 7.70 23.75 -22.85
CA ALA A 399 6.79 22.69 -23.30
C ALA A 399 7.17 22.20 -24.71
N ILE A 400 7.15 20.90 -24.91
CA ILE A 400 7.40 20.23 -26.20
C ILE A 400 6.13 19.53 -26.69
N GLY A 401 5.92 19.47 -28.00
CA GLY A 401 4.75 18.83 -28.59
C GLY A 401 5.06 17.40 -29.06
N PHE A 402 4.11 16.47 -28.90
CA PHE A 402 4.24 15.13 -29.47
C PHE A 402 2.86 14.52 -29.82
N ASP A 403 2.88 13.54 -30.72
CA ASP A 403 1.73 12.70 -31.02
C ASP A 403 1.84 11.38 -30.24
N TYR A 404 0.76 10.99 -29.57
CA TYR A 404 0.62 9.69 -28.91
C TYR A 404 -0.26 8.76 -29.75
N PRO A 405 0.10 7.47 -29.94
CA PRO A 405 1.26 6.77 -29.37
C PRO A 405 2.60 7.21 -29.97
N LEU A 406 3.66 7.16 -29.16
CA LEU A 406 5.03 7.43 -29.62
C LEU A 406 5.52 6.29 -30.54
N PRO A 407 6.50 6.54 -31.42
CA PRO A 407 7.20 5.46 -32.14
C PRO A 407 7.74 4.38 -31.20
N LYS A 408 7.56 3.11 -31.59
CA LYS A 408 8.00 1.97 -30.78
C LYS A 408 9.45 1.64 -31.07
N ARG A 409 10.35 1.94 -30.12
CA ARG A 409 11.78 1.60 -30.19
C ARG A 409 12.08 0.44 -29.23
N PRO A 410 12.57 -0.72 -29.69
CA PRO A 410 12.96 -1.79 -28.77
C PRO A 410 14.15 -1.36 -27.90
N PRO A 411 14.34 -1.96 -26.71
CA PRO A 411 15.56 -1.75 -25.93
C PRO A 411 16.80 -2.17 -26.73
N ALA A 412 17.92 -1.50 -26.49
CA ALA A 412 19.20 -1.89 -27.09
C ALA A 412 19.54 -3.34 -26.68
N PRO A 413 20.15 -4.14 -27.56
CA PRO A 413 20.64 -5.47 -27.19
C PRO A 413 21.65 -5.34 -26.05
N GLN A 414 21.45 -6.13 -24.99
CA GLN A 414 22.34 -6.20 -23.83
C GLN A 414 23.63 -6.95 -24.14
#